data_AF-X1T7B3-F1
#
_entry.id   AF-X1T7B3-F1
#
_cell.length_a   1.000
_cell.length_b   1.000
_cell.length_c   1.000
_cell.angle_alpha   90.00
_cell.angle_beta   90.00
_cell.angle_gamma   90.00
#
_symmetry.space_group_name_H-M   'P 1'
#
loop_
_entity.id
_entity.type
_entity.pdbx_description
1 polymer ?
#
loop_
_entity_poly.entity_id
_entity_poly.type
_entity_poly.pdbx_seq_one_letter_code
_entity_poly.pdbx_strand_id
1 'polypeptide(L)'
;SYGNGSAMRIAPIGVFYYDNLVMLKEVAYKSSQITHTHNLGKEGAALQAYAIALATSLEPSLAIDQSDFLAKLTSYTQDEVYQQKLDSLKGLLAKPDKTRVIAELGNGIEAFNSVPAAIYSFLAQPNSFAQAVLYAISLGGDTG
;
A
#
# COMPACT_ATOMS: atom_id res chain seq x y z
N SER A 1 -13.16 8.73 10.73
CA SER A 1 -13.18 7.31 10.32
C SER A 1 -11.78 6.89 9.91
N TYR A 2 -11.36 5.66 10.20
CA TYR A 2 -10.04 5.09 9.85
C TYR A 2 -10.06 4.24 8.57
N GLY A 3 -11.23 4.09 7.94
CA GLY A 3 -11.44 3.15 6.84
C GLY A 3 -10.59 3.39 5.59
N ASN A 4 -10.32 2.30 4.88
CA ASN A 4 -9.55 2.20 3.65
C ASN A 4 -10.28 2.77 2.41
N GLY A 5 -11.52 3.23 2.55
CA GLY A 5 -12.37 3.65 1.42
C GLY A 5 -11.79 4.79 0.57
N SER A 6 -10.86 5.58 1.11
CA SER A 6 -10.09 6.55 0.32
C SER A 6 -8.92 5.91 -0.42
N ALA A 7 -8.20 4.97 0.20
CA ALA A 7 -7.12 4.21 -0.44
C ALA A 7 -7.64 3.34 -1.59
N MET A 8 -8.84 2.76 -1.45
CA MET A 8 -9.48 1.94 -2.49
C MET A 8 -9.79 2.70 -3.80
N ARG A 9 -9.91 4.04 -3.75
CA ARG A 9 -10.22 4.87 -4.94
C ARG A 9 -9.04 5.71 -5.41
N ILE A 10 -7.85 5.49 -4.86
CA ILE A 10 -6.70 6.36 -5.08
C ILE A 10 -5.93 6.08 -6.37
N ALA A 11 -6.24 4.98 -7.04
CA ALA A 11 -5.52 4.53 -8.24
C ALA A 11 -5.43 5.58 -9.36
N PRO A 12 -6.50 6.32 -9.71
CA PRO A 12 -6.40 7.37 -10.71
C PRO A 12 -5.42 8.50 -10.33
N ILE A 13 -5.32 8.84 -9.04
CA ILE A 13 -4.39 9.87 -8.55
C ILE A 13 -2.94 9.37 -8.68
N GLY A 14 -2.68 8.12 -8.32
CA GLY A 14 -1.34 7.52 -8.44
C GLY A 14 -0.86 7.45 -9.89
N VAL A 15 -1.75 7.12 -10.83
CA VAL A 15 -1.41 7.08 -12.27
C VAL A 15 -1.27 8.49 -12.85
N PHE A 16 -2.11 9.45 -12.46
CA PHE A 16 -2.10 10.79 -13.05
C PHE A 16 -0.94 11.67 -12.56
N TYR A 17 -0.53 11.50 -11.30
CA TYR A 17 0.55 12.28 -10.69
C TYR A 17 1.81 11.44 -10.44
N TYR A 18 2.04 10.39 -11.23
CA TYR A 18 3.13 9.45 -11.01
C TYR A 18 4.53 10.10 -11.01
N ASP A 19 4.67 11.21 -11.74
CA ASP A 19 5.89 12.01 -11.90
C ASP A 19 5.93 13.26 -11.00
N ASN A 20 4.87 13.54 -10.24
CA ASN A 20 4.76 14.70 -9.36
C ASN A 20 4.30 14.31 -7.94
N LEU A 21 5.25 13.85 -7.14
CA LEU A 21 4.98 13.32 -5.79
C LEU A 21 4.39 14.35 -4.82
N VAL A 22 4.73 15.63 -4.99
CA VAL A 22 4.16 16.72 -4.18
C VAL A 22 2.66 16.83 -4.43
N MET A 23 2.26 16.91 -5.71
CA MET A 23 0.85 16.95 -6.10
C MET A 23 0.13 15.64 -5.75
N LEU A 24 0.78 14.49 -5.95
CA LEU A 24 0.22 13.19 -5.57
C LEU A 24 -0.16 13.17 -4.09
N LYS A 25 0.74 13.59 -3.20
CA LYS A 25 0.49 13.63 -1.75
C LYS A 25 -0.62 14.62 -1.41
N GLU A 26 -0.57 15.81 -1.97
CA GLU A 26 -1.57 16.86 -1.73
C GLU A 26 -2.97 16.43 -2.16
N VAL A 27 -3.10 15.90 -3.37
CA VAL A 27 -4.39 15.46 -3.92
C VAL A 27 -4.89 14.20 -3.19
N ALA A 28 -4.00 13.28 -2.83
CA ALA A 28 -4.37 12.12 -2.02
C ALA A 28 -4.94 12.55 -0.67
N TYR A 29 -4.26 13.45 0.05
CA TYR A 29 -4.73 13.97 1.34
C TYR A 29 -6.07 14.71 1.22
N LYS A 30 -6.25 15.54 0.19
CA LYS A 30 -7.51 16.26 -0.06
C LYS A 30 -8.66 15.30 -0.36
N SER A 31 -8.41 14.25 -1.16
CA SER A 31 -9.44 13.25 -1.48
C SER A 31 -9.85 12.42 -0.25
N SER A 32 -8.93 12.15 0.68
CA SER A 32 -9.22 11.51 1.96
C SER A 32 -9.94 12.40 2.97
N GLN A 33 -9.79 13.73 2.87
CA GLN A 33 -10.35 14.68 3.83
C GLN A 33 -11.88 14.70 3.88
N ILE A 34 -12.54 14.24 2.81
CA ILE A 34 -14.02 14.25 2.69
C ILE A 34 -14.66 13.14 3.54
N THR A 35 -13.99 12.01 3.75
CA THR A 35 -14.57 10.82 4.44
C THR A 35 -13.73 10.31 5.62
N HIS A 36 -12.44 10.70 5.73
CA HIS A 36 -11.51 10.26 6.78
C HIS A 36 -10.65 11.44 7.30
N THR A 37 -11.08 12.07 8.39
CA THR A 37 -10.37 13.21 9.01
C THR A 37 -9.07 12.82 9.71
N HIS A 38 -8.83 11.53 9.97
CA HIS A 38 -7.69 11.05 10.74
C HIS A 38 -6.42 10.95 9.88
N ASN A 39 -5.27 11.41 10.40
CA ASN A 39 -4.00 11.42 9.69
C ASN A 39 -3.62 10.04 9.12
N LEU A 40 -3.80 8.97 9.90
CA LEU A 40 -3.54 7.60 9.43
C LEU A 40 -4.31 7.21 8.15
N GLY A 41 -5.53 7.72 7.97
CA GLY A 41 -6.30 7.46 6.74
C GLY A 41 -5.75 8.21 5.53
N LYS A 42 -5.36 9.48 5.73
CA LYS A 42 -4.73 10.32 4.69
C LYS A 42 -3.37 9.77 4.29
N GLU A 43 -2.56 9.36 5.26
CA GLU A 43 -1.25 8.79 5.01
C GLU A 43 -1.35 7.45 4.29
N GLY A 44 -2.29 6.58 4.69
CA GLY A 44 -2.54 5.33 3.97
C GLY A 44 -2.95 5.54 2.52
N ALA A 45 -3.83 6.52 2.27
CA ALA A 45 -4.21 6.88 0.91
C ALA A 45 -3.02 7.41 0.09
N ALA A 46 -2.20 8.31 0.66
CA ALA A 46 -1.01 8.82 -0.01
C ALA A 46 0.04 7.73 -0.27
N LEU A 47 0.23 6.81 0.69
CA LEU A 47 1.15 5.68 0.55
C LEU A 47 0.68 4.71 -0.53
N GLN A 48 -0.61 4.40 -0.57
CA GLN A 48 -1.20 3.58 -1.62
C GLN A 48 -1.09 4.25 -3.00
N ALA A 49 -1.36 5.56 -3.11
CA ALA A 49 -1.17 6.31 -4.35
C ALA A 49 0.28 6.26 -4.83
N TYR A 50 1.23 6.39 -3.90
CA TYR A 50 2.64 6.35 -4.23
C TYR A 50 3.09 4.96 -4.67
N ALA A 51 2.60 3.89 -4.03
CA ALA A 51 2.83 2.53 -4.50
C ALA A 51 2.34 2.34 -5.95
N ILE A 52 1.20 2.92 -6.30
CA ILE A 52 0.65 2.87 -7.67
C ILE A 52 1.50 3.69 -8.64
N ALA A 53 1.97 4.88 -8.23
CA ALA A 53 2.88 5.70 -9.04
C ALA A 53 4.20 4.97 -9.33
N LEU A 54 4.78 4.31 -8.32
CA LEU A 54 5.97 3.47 -8.48
C LEU A 54 5.69 2.33 -9.46
N ALA A 55 4.58 1.60 -9.27
CA ALA A 55 4.20 0.50 -10.17
C ALA A 55 3.94 0.96 -11.61
N THR A 56 3.38 2.16 -11.79
CA THR A 56 3.14 2.78 -13.11
C THR A 56 4.46 3.13 -13.82
N SER A 57 5.50 3.43 -13.05
CA SER A 57 6.83 3.78 -13.56
C SER A 57 7.72 2.55 -13.81
N LEU A 58 7.22 1.33 -13.58
CA LEU A 58 7.97 0.11 -13.83
C LEU A 58 8.01 -0.23 -15.32
N GLU A 59 9.16 -0.71 -15.77
CA GLU A 59 9.31 -1.31 -17.09
C GLU A 59 8.68 -2.71 -17.10
N PRO A 60 7.64 -2.99 -17.94
CA PRO A 60 6.92 -4.26 -17.91
C PRO A 60 7.77 -5.50 -18.18
N SER A 61 8.89 -5.33 -18.88
CA SER A 61 9.83 -6.41 -19.21
C SER A 61 10.86 -6.70 -18.11
N LEU A 62 10.93 -5.87 -17.05
CA LEU A 62 11.89 -6.03 -15.97
C LEU A 62 11.22 -6.59 -14.72
N ALA A 63 11.95 -7.45 -14.00
CA ALA A 63 11.52 -7.93 -12.70
C ALA A 63 11.48 -6.77 -11.70
N ILE A 64 10.48 -6.76 -10.83
CA ILE A 64 10.35 -5.77 -9.76
C ILE A 64 11.45 -6.00 -8.73
N ASP A 65 12.27 -4.97 -8.47
CA ASP A 65 13.16 -4.95 -7.31
C ASP A 65 12.33 -4.62 -6.06
N GLN A 66 11.94 -5.67 -5.32
CA GLN A 66 11.14 -5.54 -4.11
C GLN A 66 11.84 -4.71 -3.03
N SER A 67 13.18 -4.75 -2.97
CA SER A 67 13.96 -4.03 -1.96
C SER A 67 13.99 -2.54 -2.25
N ASP A 68 14.23 -2.15 -3.51
CA ASP A 68 14.16 -0.75 -3.94
C ASP A 68 12.73 -0.20 -3.80
N PHE A 69 11.72 -0.97 -4.20
CA PHE A 69 10.32 -0.57 -4.06
C PHE A 69 9.95 -0.29 -2.60
N LEU A 70 10.32 -1.17 -1.67
CA LEU A 70 10.10 -0.95 -0.25
C LEU A 70 10.90 0.23 0.30
N ALA A 71 12.17 0.37 -0.08
CA ALA A 71 13.00 1.49 0.37
C ALA A 71 12.38 2.84 -0.02
N LYS A 72 11.86 2.93 -1.25
CA LYS A 72 11.13 4.11 -1.73
C LYS A 72 9.88 4.37 -0.90
N LEU A 73 9.05 3.37 -0.63
CA LEU A 73 7.86 3.51 0.22
C LEU A 73 8.20 3.97 1.64
N THR A 74 9.21 3.35 2.28
CA THR A 74 9.65 3.72 3.63
C THR A 74 10.17 5.15 3.68
N SER A 75 10.88 5.61 2.64
CA SER A 75 11.37 6.99 2.56
C SER A 75 10.26 8.04 2.34
N TYR A 76 9.11 7.62 1.82
CA TYR A 76 8.01 8.52 1.47
C TYR A 76 7.10 8.87 2.65
N THR A 77 6.93 7.92 3.58
CA THR A 77 6.10 8.11 4.77
C THR A 77 6.93 8.53 5.98
N GLN A 78 6.39 9.50 6.75
CA GLN A 78 6.96 9.92 8.03
C GLN A 78 6.16 9.39 9.22
N ASP A 79 5.08 8.63 8.96
CA ASP A 79 4.22 8.11 10.01
C ASP A 79 4.79 6.80 10.58
N GLU A 80 4.99 6.79 11.89
CA GLU A 80 5.65 5.68 12.60
C GLU A 80 4.91 4.35 12.45
N VAL A 81 3.57 4.36 12.36
CA VAL A 81 2.78 3.13 12.22
C VAL A 81 3.04 2.49 10.86
N TYR A 82 3.09 3.31 9.81
CA TYR A 82 3.39 2.82 8.46
C TYR A 82 4.87 2.41 8.33
N GLN A 83 5.81 3.14 8.92
CA GLN A 83 7.22 2.75 8.91
C GLN A 83 7.43 1.37 9.56
N GLN A 84 6.87 1.14 10.76
CA GLN A 84 6.96 -0.15 11.44
C GLN A 84 6.37 -1.30 10.60
N LYS A 85 5.21 -1.07 9.97
CA LYS A 85 4.58 -2.09 9.12
C LYS A 85 5.37 -2.37 7.85
N LEU A 86 5.98 -1.35 7.22
CA LEU A 86 6.86 -1.51 6.05
C LEU A 86 8.13 -2.28 6.41
N ASP A 87 8.67 -2.09 7.62
CA ASP A 87 9.80 -2.86 8.13
C ASP A 87 9.44 -4.34 8.35
N SER A 88 8.29 -4.61 8.97
CA SER A 88 7.73 -5.97 9.08
C SER A 88 7.57 -6.63 7.70
N LEU A 89 7.08 -5.86 6.72
CA LEU A 89 6.89 -6.27 5.33
C LEU A 89 8.17 -6.85 4.71
N LYS A 90 9.31 -6.19 4.93
CA LYS A 90 10.63 -6.66 4.48
C LYS A 90 10.97 -8.04 5.04
N GLY A 91 10.69 -8.28 6.32
CA GLY A 91 10.90 -9.59 6.97
C GLY A 91 9.95 -10.67 6.44
N LEU A 92 8.70 -10.30 6.14
CA LEU A 92 7.68 -11.21 5.63
C LEU A 92 7.87 -11.61 4.16
N LEU A 93 8.50 -10.74 3.35
CA LEU A 93 8.89 -11.11 1.98
C LEU A 93 10.03 -12.12 1.98
N ALA A 94 10.99 -11.99 2.90
CA ALA A 94 12.09 -12.94 3.05
C ALA A 94 11.64 -14.30 3.60
N LYS A 95 10.64 -14.31 4.51
CA LYS A 95 10.07 -15.52 5.08
C LYS A 95 8.54 -15.42 5.16
N PRO A 96 7.83 -15.81 4.09
CA PRO A 96 6.37 -15.73 4.03
C PRO A 96 5.71 -16.59 5.12
N ASP A 97 4.85 -15.96 5.92
CA ASP A 97 4.03 -16.61 6.94
C ASP A 97 2.70 -15.87 7.03
N LYS A 98 1.63 -16.53 6.59
CA LYS A 98 0.29 -15.94 6.52
C LYS A 98 -0.24 -15.48 7.88
N THR A 99 0.07 -16.22 8.95
CA THR A 99 -0.38 -15.87 10.31
C THR A 99 0.31 -14.60 10.77
N ARG A 100 1.61 -14.47 10.48
CA ARG A 100 2.37 -13.26 10.80
C ARG A 100 1.96 -12.08 9.94
N VAL A 101 1.63 -12.28 8.67
CA VAL A 101 1.10 -11.22 7.79
C VAL A 101 -0.16 -10.62 8.39
N ILE A 102 -1.12 -11.44 8.81
CA ILE A 102 -2.36 -10.96 9.44
C ILE A 102 -2.07 -10.25 10.77
N ALA A 103 -1.18 -10.81 11.61
CA ALA A 103 -0.86 -10.25 12.91
C ALA A 103 -0.07 -8.92 12.84
N GLU A 104 0.87 -8.79 11.90
CA GLU A 104 1.78 -7.65 11.80
C GLU A 104 1.23 -6.56 10.86
N LEU A 105 0.71 -6.95 9.69
CA LEU A 105 0.21 -5.99 8.69
C LEU A 105 -1.28 -5.68 8.89
N GLY A 106 -2.04 -6.63 9.42
CA GLY A 106 -3.48 -6.51 9.60
C GLY A 106 -4.28 -7.07 8.42
N ASN A 107 -5.59 -7.20 8.63
CA ASN A 107 -6.58 -7.51 7.61
C ASN A 107 -7.89 -6.73 7.84
N GLY A 108 -7.81 -5.61 8.56
CA GLY A 108 -8.95 -4.79 8.96
C GLY A 108 -9.36 -3.76 7.92
N ILE A 109 -10.51 -3.12 8.15
CA ILE A 109 -11.05 -2.03 7.30
C ILE A 109 -10.17 -0.79 7.40
N GLU A 110 -9.35 -0.64 8.45
CA GLU A 110 -8.52 0.54 8.63
C GLU A 110 -7.42 0.63 7.57
N ALA A 111 -7.14 1.83 7.08
CA ALA A 111 -6.11 2.06 6.06
C ALA A 111 -4.74 1.50 6.48
N PHE A 112 -4.35 1.68 7.75
CA PHE A 112 -3.08 1.18 8.27
C PHE A 112 -3.05 -0.36 8.43
N ASN A 113 -4.21 -1.03 8.43
CA ASN A 113 -4.33 -2.48 8.50
C ASN A 113 -4.62 -3.15 7.15
N SER A 114 -4.82 -2.37 6.09
CA SER A 114 -5.18 -2.88 4.76
C SER A 114 -4.18 -2.47 3.68
N VAL A 115 -3.69 -1.22 3.69
CA VAL A 115 -2.72 -0.73 2.71
C VAL A 115 -1.40 -1.50 2.76
N PRO A 116 -0.78 -1.74 3.94
CA PRO A 116 0.46 -2.53 4.00
C PRO A 116 0.24 -3.99 3.56
N ALA A 117 -0.91 -4.58 3.89
CA ALA A 117 -1.25 -5.94 3.46
C ALA A 117 -1.46 -6.04 1.93
N ALA A 118 -2.04 -5.01 1.31
CA ALA A 118 -2.19 -4.93 -0.14
C ALA A 118 -0.83 -4.79 -0.84
N ILE A 119 0.06 -3.92 -0.34
CA ILE A 119 1.43 -3.76 -0.83
C ILE A 119 2.20 -5.08 -0.72
N TYR A 120 2.07 -5.79 0.41
CA TYR A 120 2.66 -7.12 0.58
C TYR A 120 2.15 -8.12 -0.44
N SER A 121 0.84 -8.18 -0.66
CA SER A 121 0.23 -9.10 -1.62
C SER A 121 0.74 -8.85 -3.05
N PHE A 122 0.93 -7.59 -3.42
CA PHE A 122 1.53 -7.19 -4.69
C PHE A 122 3.01 -7.63 -4.80
N LEU A 123 3.83 -7.31 -3.80
CA LEU A 123 5.26 -7.63 -3.83
C LEU A 123 5.55 -9.13 -3.68
N ALA A 124 4.70 -9.87 -2.98
CA ALA A 124 4.80 -11.32 -2.85
C ALA A 124 4.44 -12.04 -4.16
N GLN A 125 3.68 -11.40 -5.05
CA GLN A 125 3.19 -11.95 -6.32
C GLN A 125 3.51 -11.03 -7.51
N PRO A 126 4.79 -10.69 -7.75
CA PRO A 126 5.18 -9.63 -8.69
C PRO A 126 4.85 -9.98 -10.16
N ASN A 127 4.70 -11.27 -10.46
CA ASN A 127 4.49 -11.78 -11.82
C ASN A 127 3.02 -12.09 -12.13
N SER A 128 2.10 -11.89 -11.18
CA SER A 128 0.70 -12.22 -11.42
C SER A 128 -0.24 -11.35 -10.59
N PHE A 129 -0.90 -10.41 -11.27
CA PHE A 129 -2.00 -9.63 -10.70
C PHE A 129 -3.08 -10.54 -10.11
N ALA A 130 -3.45 -11.62 -10.82
CA ALA A 130 -4.46 -12.57 -10.34
C ALA A 130 -4.03 -13.25 -9.03
N GLN A 131 -2.76 -13.67 -8.91
CA GLN A 131 -2.26 -14.25 -7.65
C GLN A 131 -2.16 -13.19 -6.54
N ALA A 132 -1.78 -11.95 -6.86
CA ALA A 132 -1.78 -10.85 -5.88
C ALA A 132 -3.18 -10.61 -5.30
N VAL A 133 -4.21 -10.56 -6.16
CA VAL A 133 -5.60 -10.40 -5.75
C VAL A 133 -6.09 -11.62 -4.95
N LEU A 134 -5.83 -12.83 -5.42
CA LEU A 134 -6.20 -14.06 -4.70
C LEU A 134 -5.51 -14.15 -3.34
N TYR A 135 -4.25 -13.74 -3.25
CA TYR A 135 -3.51 -13.72 -2.00
C TYR A 135 -4.13 -12.73 -1.02
N ALA A 136 -4.42 -11.50 -1.47
CA ALA A 136 -5.09 -10.48 -0.67
C ALA A 136 -6.46 -10.97 -0.15
N ILE A 137 -7.26 -11.60 -1.00
CA ILE A 137 -8.54 -12.22 -0.61
C ILE A 137 -8.30 -13.34 0.42
N SER A 138 -7.26 -14.16 0.22
CA SER A 138 -6.97 -15.28 1.11
C SER A 138 -6.59 -14.84 2.53
N LEU A 139 -6.10 -13.61 2.73
CA LEU A 139 -5.77 -13.06 4.06
C LEU A 139 -7.01 -12.84 4.94
N GLY A 140 -8.23 -12.92 4.39
CA GLY A 140 -9.50 -12.67 5.09
C GLY A 140 -9.68 -11.19 5.45
N GLY A 141 -10.76 -10.86 6.16
CA GLY A 141 -11.04 -9.47 6.56
C GLY A 141 -11.92 -8.70 5.57
N ASP A 142 -11.67 -7.39 5.38
CA ASP A 142 -12.43 -6.47 4.49
C ASP A 142 -12.24 -6.80 2.99
N THR A 143 -12.77 -7.96 2.61
CA THR A 143 -12.73 -8.56 1.28
C THR A 143 -14.12 -8.59 0.64
N GLY A 144 -15.08 -7.87 1.22
CA GLY A 144 -16.47 -7.73 0.78
C GLY A 144 -16.85 -6.30 0.45
#